data_AF-A0A831PRM5-F1
#
_entry.id   AF-A0A831PRM5-F1
#
_cell.length_a   1.000
_cell.length_b   1.000
_cell.length_c   1.000
_cell.angle_alpha   90.00
_cell.angle_beta   90.00
_cell.angle_gamma   90.00
#
_symmetry.space_group_name_H-M   'P 1'
#
loop_
_entity.id
_entity.type
_entity.pdbx_description
1 polymer ?
#
loop_
_entity_poly.entity_id
_entity_poly.type
_entity_poly.pdbx_seq_one_letter_code
_entity_poly.pdbx_strand_id
1 'polypeptide(L)' 'MKIGLALGSGSARGWAHIGVIRALEEEGIVPEIICGTSVGALVGAAYASGKLDSFETWVRDLDWWSVVRFMDPTAANGG' A
#
# COMPACT_ATOMS: atom_id res chain seq x y z
N MET A 1 -5.92 -23.47 8.17
CA MET A 1 -5.81 -23.20 6.72
C MET A 1 -4.90 -22.00 6.59
N LYS A 2 -3.90 -22.03 5.71
CA LYS A 2 -2.96 -20.91 5.55
C LYS A 2 -3.37 -20.03 4.39
N ILE A 3 -3.44 -18.72 4.62
CA ILE A 3 -3.94 -17.75 3.64
C ILE A 3 -2.78 -16.82 3.25
N GLY A 4 -2.54 -16.70 1.95
CA GLY A 4 -1.59 -15.75 1.37
C GLY A 4 -2.32 -14.62 0.66
N LEU A 5 -1.88 -13.37 0.85
CA LEU A 5 -2.45 -12.19 0.23
C LEU A 5 -1.43 -11.53 -0.72
N ALA A 6 -1.81 -11.36 -2.00
CA ALA A 6 -0.98 -10.74 -3.02
C ALA A 6 -1.51 -9.36 -3.43
N LEU A 7 -0.71 -8.32 -3.23
CA LEU A 7 -1.06 -6.92 -3.48
C LEU A 7 -0.35 -6.38 -4.73
N GLY A 8 -1.12 -6.16 -5.80
CA GLY A 8 -0.60 -5.59 -7.05
C GLY A 8 -0.14 -4.14 -6.94
N SER A 9 0.60 -3.67 -7.94
CA SER A 9 0.91 -2.24 -8.12
C SER A 9 -0.35 -1.47 -8.55
N GLY A 10 -0.43 -0.17 -8.29
CA GLY A 10 -1.63 0.60 -8.58
C GLY A 10 -1.60 2.09 -8.33
N SER A 11 -0.45 2.77 -8.36
CA SER A 11 -0.33 4.23 -8.17
C SER A 11 -1.27 4.76 -7.05
N ALA A 12 -2.00 5.87 -7.26
CA ALA A 12 -2.93 6.41 -6.26
C ALA A 12 -4.16 5.52 -5.97
N ARG A 13 -4.52 4.59 -6.86
CA ARG A 13 -5.63 3.63 -6.60
C ARG A 13 -5.18 2.43 -5.75
N GLY A 14 -3.87 2.20 -5.64
CA GLY A 14 -3.28 1.11 -4.86
C GLY A 14 -3.50 1.28 -3.36
N TRP A 15 -3.84 2.47 -2.88
CA TRP A 15 -4.24 2.70 -1.49
C TRP A 15 -5.51 1.95 -1.09
N ALA A 16 -6.35 1.55 -2.06
CA ALA A 16 -7.52 0.70 -1.81
C ALA A 16 -7.16 -0.64 -1.16
N HIS A 17 -5.91 -1.11 -1.30
CA HIS A 17 -5.41 -2.30 -0.61
C HIS A 17 -5.55 -2.22 0.91
N ILE A 18 -5.49 -1.02 1.51
CA ILE A 18 -5.70 -0.82 2.95
C ILE A 18 -7.13 -1.23 3.34
N GLY A 19 -8.13 -0.77 2.57
CA GLY A 19 -9.53 -1.11 2.79
C GLY A 19 -9.83 -2.59 2.55
N VAL A 20 -9.21 -3.20 1.54
CA VAL A 20 -9.33 -4.65 1.29
C VAL A 20 -8.83 -5.45 2.48
N ILE A 21 -7.67 -5.10 3.04
CA ILE A 21 -7.12 -5.78 4.21
C ILE A 21 -8.07 -5.67 5.41
N ARG A 22 -8.61 -4.48 5.69
CA ARG A 22 -9.58 -4.31 6.78
C ARG A 22 -10.83 -5.16 6.60
N ALA A 23 -11.39 -5.16 5.39
CA ALA A 23 -12.57 -5.98 5.08
C ALA A 23 -12.30 -7.48 5.28
N LEU A 24 -11.09 -7.94 4.95
CA LEU A 24 -10.68 -9.33 5.23
C LEU A 24 -10.59 -9.59 6.74
N GLU A 25 -10.01 -8.68 7.52
CA GLU A 25 -9.91 -8.83 8.98
C GLU A 25 -11.27 -8.80 9.68
N GLU A 26 -12.21 -7.97 9.21
CA GLU A 26 -13.59 -7.92 9.69
C GLU A 26 -14.32 -9.25 9.52
N GLU A 27 -14.03 -9.97 8.43
CA GLU A 27 -14.54 -11.31 8.15
C GLU A 27 -13.72 -12.43 8.86
N GLY A 28 -12.74 -12.07 9.70
CA GLY A 28 -11.88 -13.02 10.41
C GLY A 28 -10.82 -13.69 9.52
N ILE A 29 -10.56 -13.14 8.34
CA ILE A 29 -9.57 -13.64 7.37
C ILE A 29 -8.25 -12.89 7.58
N VAL A 30 -7.33 -13.52 8.31
CA VAL A 30 -5.99 -12.96 8.58
C VAL A 30 -4.94 -13.68 7.73
N PRO A 31 -4.27 -12.99 6.78
CA PRO A 31 -3.21 -13.57 5.97
C PRO A 31 -1.98 -13.91 6.82
N GLU A 32 -1.44 -15.13 6.66
CA GLU A 32 -0.15 -15.52 7.26
C GLU A 32 1.04 -15.03 6.43
N ILE A 33 0.82 -14.81 5.13
CA ILE A 33 1.86 -14.37 4.18
C ILE A 33 1.28 -13.22 3.36
N ILE A 34 2.05 -12.15 3.22
CA ILE A 34 1.71 -11.03 2.34
C ILE A 34 2.85 -10.78 1.36
N CYS A 35 2.50 -10.56 0.10
CA CYS A 35 3.44 -10.14 -0.93
C CYS A 35 2.88 -8.93 -1.68
N GLY A 36 3.74 -8.04 -2.15
CA GLY A 36 3.26 -6.89 -2.91
C GLY A 36 4.33 -6.22 -3.75
N THR A 37 3.87 -5.39 -4.69
CA THR A 37 4.72 -4.64 -5.63
C THR A 37 4.41 -3.15 -5.56
N SER A 38 5.44 -2.30 -5.44
CA SER A 38 5.30 -0.84 -5.33
C SER A 38 4.37 -0.42 -4.18
N VAL A 39 3.25 0.25 -4.45
CA VAL A 39 2.25 0.62 -3.44
C VAL A 39 1.72 -0.58 -2.67
N GLY A 40 1.51 -1.73 -3.34
CA GLY A 40 1.13 -2.97 -2.68
C GLY A 40 2.20 -3.50 -1.72
N ALA A 41 3.48 -3.27 -2.02
CA ALA A 41 4.58 -3.64 -1.11
C ALA A 41 4.59 -2.76 0.15
N LEU A 42 4.35 -1.45 0.00
CA LEU A 42 4.27 -0.51 1.11
C LEU A 42 3.10 -0.84 2.04
N VAL A 43 1.90 -1.03 1.47
CA VAL A 43 0.70 -1.43 2.22
C VAL A 43 0.93 -2.78 2.90
N GLY A 44 1.47 -3.76 2.18
CA GLY A 44 1.77 -5.08 2.74
C GLY A 44 2.79 -5.03 3.88
N ALA A 45 3.83 -4.22 3.77
CA ALA A 45 4.82 -4.03 4.83
C ALA A 45 4.24 -3.29 6.04
N ALA A 46 3.39 -2.27 5.83
CA ALA A 46 2.68 -1.58 6.90
C ALA A 46 1.75 -2.54 7.67
N TYR A 47 1.03 -3.40 6.94
CA TYR A 47 0.20 -4.44 7.53
C TYR A 47 1.02 -5.44 8.34
N ALA A 48 2.04 -6.05 7.74
CA ALA A 48 2.88 -7.06 8.38
C ALA A 48 3.64 -6.52 9.61
N SER A 49 3.87 -5.20 9.69
CA SER A 49 4.51 -4.55 10.83
C SER A 49 3.53 -4.05 11.91
N GLY A 50 2.22 -4.29 11.75
CA GLY A 50 1.20 -3.84 12.70
C GLY A 50 1.02 -2.32 12.73
N LYS A 51 1.36 -1.63 11.63
CA LYS A 51 1.35 -0.16 11.51
C LYS A 51 0.34 0.33 10.46
N LEU A 52 -0.65 -0.48 10.11
CA LEU A 52 -1.61 -0.16 9.06
C LEU A 52 -2.38 1.14 9.35
N ASP A 53 -2.78 1.39 10.60
CA ASP A 53 -3.51 2.59 11.01
C ASP A 53 -2.71 3.89 10.82
N SER A 54 -1.45 3.89 11.29
CA SER A 54 -0.55 5.04 11.13
C SER A 54 -0.21 5.27 9.66
N PHE A 55 -0.05 4.18 8.91
CA PHE A 55 0.20 4.24 7.48
C PHE A 55 -1.01 4.79 6.72
N GLU A 56 -2.23 4.36 7.06
CA GLU A 56 -3.47 4.89 6.49
C GLU A 56 -3.61 6.39 6.74
N THR A 57 -3.31 6.85 7.97
CA THR A 57 -3.31 8.28 8.31
C THR A 57 -2.35 9.04 7.41
N TRP A 58 -1.10 8.57 7.30
CA TRP A 58 -0.10 9.16 6.42
C TRP A 58 -0.56 9.19 4.95
N VAL A 59 -1.16 8.11 4.46
CA VAL A 59 -1.67 8.02 3.08
C VAL A 59 -2.80 9.01 2.84
N ARG A 60 -3.70 9.23 3.80
CA ARG A 60 -4.81 10.18 3.66
C ARG A 60 -4.34 11.63 3.66
N ASP A 61 -3.21 11.90 4.30
CA ASP A 61 -2.54 13.20 4.31
C ASP A 61 -1.64 13.41 3.08
N LEU A 62 -1.47 12.42 2.19
CA LEU A 62 -0.71 12.59 0.95
C LEU A 62 -1.51 13.39 -0.07
N ASP A 63 -1.03 14.60 -0.34
CA ASP A 63 -1.45 15.36 -1.51
C ASP A 63 -1.02 14.69 -2.82
N TRP A 64 -1.85 14.85 -3.86
CA TRP A 64 -1.55 14.39 -5.23
C TRP A 64 -0.18 14.89 -5.74
N TRP A 65 0.26 16.07 -5.31
CA TRP A 65 1.59 16.62 -5.61
C TRP A 65 2.74 15.81 -4.98
N SER A 66 2.55 15.22 -3.80
CA SER A 66 3.53 14.34 -3.18
C SER A 66 3.63 13.00 -3.91
N VAL A 67 2.49 12.47 -4.39
CA VAL A 67 2.46 11.26 -5.22
C VAL A 67 3.21 11.48 -6.53
N VAL A 68 3.01 12.63 -7.19
CA VAL A 68 3.77 13.00 -8.40
C VAL A 68 5.27 13.13 -8.10
N ARG A 69 5.66 13.72 -6.97
CA ARG A 69 7.09 13.81 -6.57
C ARG A 69 7.75 12.46 -6.27
N PHE A 70 7.01 11.49 -5.71
CA PHE A 70 7.51 10.13 -5.54
C PHE A 70 7.57 9.34 -6.86
N MET A 71 6.70 9.68 -7.81
CA MET A 71 6.70 9.09 -9.15
C MET A 71 7.65 9.78 -10.13
N ASP A 72 8.24 10.92 -9.79
CA ASP A 72 9.14 11.68 -10.67
C ASP A 72 10.46 10.92 -10.86
N PRO A 73 10.67 10.24 -12.01
CA PRO A 73 12.00 9.83 -12.40
C PRO A 73 12.63 11.07 -13.02
N THR A 74 13.72 11.58 -12.47
CA THR A 74 14.54 12.62 -13.12
C THR A 74 14.71 12.36 -14.62
N ALA A 75 13.83 12.98 -15.42
CA ALA A 75 13.75 12.95 -16.87
C ALA A 75 13.43 14.37 -17.33
N ALA A 76 14.14 15.35 -16.75
CA ALA A 76 14.14 16.74 -17.20
C ALA A 76 15.47 17.47 -16.95
N ASN A 77 16.54 16.76 -16.56
CA ASN A 77 17.90 17.32 -16.64
C ASN A 77 18.66 16.66 -17.79
N GLY A 78 18.18 16.93 -19.00
CA GLY A 78 19.06 17.04 -20.15
C GLY A 78 19.80 18.37 -20.03
N GLY A 79 21.09 18.27 -19.73
CA GLY A 79 22.09 19.32 -19.87
C GLY A 79 23.30 18.71 -20.54
#